data_AF-A0AAV0Y1C5-F1
#
_entry.id   AF-A0AAV0Y1C5-F1
#
_cell.length_a   1.000
_cell.length_b   1.000
_cell.length_c   1.000
_cell.angle_alpha   90.00
_cell.angle_beta   90.00
_cell.angle_gamma   90.00
#
_symmetry.space_group_name_H-M   'P 1'
#
loop_
_entity.id
_entity.type
_entity.pdbx_description
1 polymer ?
#
loop_
_entity_poly.entity_id
_entity_poly.type
_entity_poly.pdbx_seq_one_letter_code
_entity_poly.pdbx_strand_id
1 'polypeptide(L)'
;MVTVNGRPFSILHDSGFRKLLNPIIEGLPETGFAINSHNIKCHIIDKTQLIINNITTDIANRLISLKVDCVTRHNRSLIGINIQYMQHNVLQLKTLAITELMERHSAIYLKEMVSNVLDKYGIAKRQIFSITSDNAANILKMTDIIDDPENDSTENDDNFIMAPTNEIEEFESNVVQAIEPEPLTKKVRCSAHTLNLCIEDGLKIRSLLNVIGRIRTVVKKIRTQKYTCILKNLA
;
A
#
# COMPACT_ATOMS: atom_id res chain seq x y z
N MET A 1 12.30 -0.39 -18.74
CA MET A 1 11.74 0.95 -19.07
C MET A 1 10.35 1.17 -18.47
N VAL A 2 9.33 0.39 -18.82
CA VAL A 2 7.96 0.56 -18.27
C VAL A 2 7.93 0.29 -16.76
N THR A 3 8.47 -0.85 -16.32
CA THR A 3 8.49 -1.26 -14.91
C THR A 3 9.51 -0.47 -14.07
N VAL A 4 10.79 -0.48 -14.48
CA VAL A 4 11.88 0.14 -13.69
C VAL A 4 11.81 1.68 -13.69
N ASN A 5 11.44 2.30 -14.82
CA ASN A 5 11.49 3.77 -14.98
C ASN A 5 10.09 4.41 -15.02
N GLY A 6 9.02 3.64 -14.74
CA GLY A 6 7.65 4.14 -14.69
C GLY A 6 7.13 4.78 -15.98
N ARG A 7 7.67 4.40 -17.16
CA ARG A 7 7.24 4.99 -18.44
C ARG A 7 5.88 4.43 -18.86
N PRO A 8 4.95 5.26 -19.35
CA PRO A 8 3.64 4.79 -19.80
C PRO A 8 3.79 3.90 -21.04
N PHE A 9 2.88 2.96 -21.24
CA PHE A 9 2.88 2.11 -22.44
C PHE A 9 2.78 2.90 -23.74
N SER A 10 2.23 4.11 -23.71
CA SER A 10 2.18 5.02 -24.85
C SER A 10 3.56 5.36 -25.42
N ILE A 11 4.64 5.23 -24.64
CA ILE A 11 6.02 5.44 -25.13
C ILE A 11 6.38 4.49 -26.27
N LEU A 12 5.75 3.31 -26.33
CA LEU A 12 5.97 2.33 -27.41
C LEU A 12 5.35 2.78 -28.74
N HIS A 13 4.53 3.83 -28.71
CA HIS A 13 3.92 4.47 -29.88
C HIS A 13 4.53 5.85 -30.17
N ASP A 14 5.48 6.31 -29.35
CA ASP A 14 6.15 7.59 -29.56
C ASP A 14 6.99 7.57 -30.83
N SER A 15 6.88 8.63 -31.64
CA SER A 15 7.56 8.72 -32.94
C SER A 15 9.09 8.77 -32.80
N GLY A 16 9.61 9.44 -31.78
CA GLY A 16 11.05 9.51 -31.52
C GLY A 16 11.58 8.15 -31.06
N PHE A 17 10.86 7.49 -30.15
CA PHE A 17 11.20 6.15 -29.70
C PHE A 17 11.15 5.13 -30.86
N ARG A 18 10.15 5.22 -31.75
CA ARG A 18 10.04 4.38 -32.94
C ARG A 18 11.18 4.58 -33.93
N LYS A 19 11.66 5.81 -34.12
CA LYS A 19 12.84 6.07 -34.97
C LYS A 19 14.10 5.35 -34.48
N LEU A 20 14.26 5.20 -33.17
CA LEU A 20 15.37 4.45 -32.59
C LEU A 20 15.16 2.93 -32.67
N LEU A 21 13.91 2.49 -32.50
CA LEU A 21 13.60 1.08 -32.29
C LEU A 21 13.32 0.32 -33.60
N ASN A 22 12.74 0.97 -34.61
CA ASN A 22 12.43 0.35 -35.90
C ASN A 22 13.67 -0.18 -36.63
N PRO A 23 14.80 0.55 -36.73
CA PRO A 23 16.01 0.01 -37.38
C PRO A 23 16.54 -1.26 -36.70
N ILE A 24 16.36 -1.38 -35.38
CA ILE A 24 16.76 -2.57 -34.62
C ILE A 24 15.83 -3.74 -34.94
N ILE A 25 14.51 -3.51 -34.97
CA ILE A 25 13.53 -4.54 -35.34
C ILE A 25 13.78 -5.03 -36.77
N GLU A 26 13.96 -4.11 -37.72
CA GLU A 26 14.16 -4.42 -39.14
C GLU A 26 15.47 -5.20 -39.39
N GLY A 27 16.48 -5.01 -38.54
CA GLY A 27 17.75 -5.74 -38.61
C GLY A 27 17.74 -7.12 -37.98
N LEU A 28 16.65 -7.54 -37.29
CA LEU A 28 16.57 -8.85 -36.67
C LEU A 28 16.16 -9.93 -37.69
N PRO A 29 16.77 -11.13 -37.65
CA PRO A 29 16.50 -12.20 -38.62
C PRO A 29 15.12 -12.86 -38.44
N GLU A 30 14.42 -12.61 -37.33
CA GLU A 30 13.11 -13.18 -37.05
C GLU A 30 11.99 -12.39 -37.73
N THR A 31 11.33 -13.02 -38.70
CA THR A 31 10.09 -12.50 -39.29
C THR A 31 8.98 -12.50 -38.23
N GLY A 32 8.48 -11.32 -37.87
CA GLY A 32 7.33 -11.16 -36.96
C GLY A 32 7.67 -10.63 -35.56
N PHE A 33 8.94 -10.31 -35.28
CA PHE A 33 9.32 -9.66 -34.02
C PHE A 33 8.72 -8.24 -33.93
N ALA A 34 7.84 -8.00 -32.97
CA ALA A 34 7.18 -6.71 -32.78
C ALA A 34 7.19 -6.27 -31.32
N ILE A 35 7.79 -5.11 -31.05
CA ILE A 35 7.70 -4.45 -29.75
C ILE A 35 6.53 -3.47 -29.77
N ASN A 36 5.47 -3.77 -29.04
CA ASN A 36 4.30 -2.90 -28.86
C ASN A 36 3.70 -3.10 -27.46
N SER A 37 2.69 -2.30 -27.13
CA SER A 37 2.05 -2.33 -25.80
C SER A 37 1.36 -3.64 -25.47
N HIS A 38 0.92 -4.42 -26.46
CA HIS A 38 0.35 -5.75 -26.26
C HIS A 38 1.43 -6.77 -25.91
N ASN A 39 2.47 -6.91 -26.74
CA ASN A 39 3.56 -7.87 -26.49
C ASN A 39 4.31 -7.59 -25.18
N ILE A 40 4.54 -6.32 -24.85
CA ILE A 40 5.22 -5.95 -23.59
C ILE A 40 4.37 -6.26 -22.35
N LYS A 41 3.02 -6.27 -22.46
CA LYS A 41 2.16 -6.66 -21.33
C LYS A 41 2.34 -8.12 -20.93
N CYS A 42 2.55 -9.02 -21.89
CA CYS A 42 2.80 -10.43 -21.60
C CYS A 42 4.04 -10.59 -20.71
N HIS A 43 5.14 -9.90 -21.04
CA HIS A 43 6.38 -9.95 -20.26
C HIS A 43 6.31 -9.30 -18.87
N ILE A 44 5.30 -8.45 -18.62
CA ILE A 44 5.12 -7.85 -17.29
C ILE A 44 4.70 -8.89 -16.27
N ILE A 45 3.90 -9.89 -16.67
CA ILE A 45 3.45 -10.95 -15.77
C ILE A 45 4.65 -11.74 -15.27
N ASP A 46 5.50 -12.20 -16.19
CA ASP A 46 6.74 -12.94 -15.86
C ASP A 46 7.66 -12.09 -14.98
N LYS A 47 7.84 -10.81 -15.34
CA LYS A 47 8.69 -9.91 -14.55
C LYS A 47 8.11 -9.66 -13.16
N THR A 48 6.79 -9.63 -13.03
CA THR A 48 6.10 -9.47 -11.75
C THR A 48 6.35 -10.68 -10.86
N GLN A 49 6.24 -11.90 -11.41
CA GLN A 49 6.54 -13.12 -10.65
C GLN A 49 8.00 -13.15 -10.17
N LEU A 50 8.94 -12.74 -11.02
CA LEU A 50 10.34 -12.62 -10.63
C LEU A 50 10.53 -11.60 -9.48
N ILE A 51 9.85 -10.45 -9.53
CA ILE A 51 9.90 -9.44 -8.45
C ILE A 51 9.31 -9.99 -7.16
N ILE A 52 8.17 -10.69 -7.22
CA ILE A 52 7.55 -11.33 -6.05
C ILE A 52 8.53 -12.32 -5.44
N ASN A 53 9.07 -13.24 -6.24
CA ASN A 53 10.02 -14.25 -5.78
C ASN A 53 11.27 -13.62 -5.14
N ASN A 54 11.80 -12.55 -5.73
CA ASN A 54 12.93 -11.83 -5.16
C ASN A 54 12.58 -11.20 -3.81
N ILE A 55 11.43 -10.53 -3.70
CA ILE A 55 10.98 -9.94 -2.43
C ILE A 55 10.75 -11.02 -1.38
N THR A 56 10.06 -12.10 -1.73
CA THR A 56 9.78 -13.23 -0.82
C THR A 56 11.08 -13.88 -0.33
N THR A 57 12.06 -14.05 -1.20
CA THR A 57 13.39 -14.57 -0.82
C THR A 57 14.13 -13.61 0.09
N ASP A 58 14.08 -12.30 -0.20
CA ASP A 58 14.73 -11.28 0.61
C ASP A 58 14.16 -11.21 2.03
N ILE A 59 12.84 -11.36 2.19
CA ILE A 59 12.15 -11.23 3.49
C ILE A 59 12.00 -12.55 4.25
N ALA A 60 12.39 -13.68 3.65
CA ALA A 60 12.29 -14.99 4.27
C ALA A 60 13.00 -14.99 5.64
N ASN A 61 12.27 -15.40 6.68
CA ASN A 61 12.75 -15.45 8.07
C ASN A 61 13.25 -14.10 8.62
N ARG A 62 12.76 -12.97 8.07
CA ARG A 62 13.05 -11.64 8.59
C ARG A 62 11.81 -10.99 9.21
N LEU A 63 12.07 -10.15 10.20
CA LEU A 63 11.08 -9.20 10.70
C LEU A 63 10.94 -8.04 9.72
N ILE A 64 9.69 -7.63 9.49
CA ILE A 64 9.34 -6.54 8.58
C ILE A 64 8.50 -5.48 9.30
N SER A 65 8.59 -4.25 8.82
CA SER A 65 7.69 -3.16 9.19
C SER A 65 6.78 -2.85 8.00
N LEU A 66 5.47 -2.92 8.21
CA LEU A 66 4.48 -2.57 7.22
C LEU A 66 4.24 -1.05 7.23
N LYS A 67 4.10 -0.44 6.06
CA LYS A 67 3.62 0.94 5.90
C LYS A 67 2.39 0.92 5.02
N VAL A 68 1.25 1.27 5.60
CA VAL A 68 -0.03 1.33 4.92
C VAL A 68 -0.46 2.79 4.79
N ASP A 69 -0.69 3.23 3.55
CA ASP A 69 -1.13 4.58 3.24
C ASP A 69 -2.36 4.53 2.34
N CYS A 70 -3.32 5.43 2.57
CA CYS A 70 -4.55 5.51 1.81
C CYS A 70 -4.77 6.94 1.33
N VAL A 71 -5.02 7.08 0.03
CA VAL A 71 -5.30 8.38 -0.58
C VAL A 71 -6.58 8.33 -1.38
N THR A 72 -7.42 9.36 -1.25
CA THR A 72 -8.62 9.54 -2.06
C THR A 72 -8.52 10.80 -2.90
N ARG A 73 -8.69 10.66 -4.22
CA ARG A 73 -8.71 11.78 -5.17
C ARG A 73 -9.70 11.51 -6.30
N HIS A 74 -10.55 12.49 -6.62
CA HIS A 74 -11.54 12.40 -7.70
C HIS A 74 -12.40 11.11 -7.64
N ASN A 75 -12.96 10.81 -6.46
CA ASN A 75 -13.76 9.61 -6.18
C ASN A 75 -13.04 8.27 -6.42
N ARG A 76 -11.70 8.29 -6.51
CA ARG A 76 -10.88 7.09 -6.59
C ARG A 76 -10.01 7.04 -5.36
N SER A 77 -10.03 5.91 -4.69
CA SER A 77 -9.26 5.67 -3.50
C SER A 77 -8.21 4.62 -3.78
N LEU A 78 -6.98 4.87 -3.37
CA LEU A 78 -5.87 3.93 -3.54
C LEU A 78 -5.29 3.59 -2.18
N ILE A 79 -5.02 2.31 -1.94
CA ILE A 79 -4.22 1.83 -0.83
C ILE A 79 -2.83 1.47 -1.34
N GLY A 80 -1.81 2.06 -0.71
CA GLY A 80 -0.41 1.72 -0.91
C GLY A 80 0.08 0.88 0.27
N ILE A 81 0.63 -0.30 -0.03
CA ILE A 81 1.19 -1.21 0.96
C ILE A 81 2.67 -1.36 0.65
N ASN A 82 3.51 -0.93 1.59
CA ASN A 82 4.96 -1.05 1.50
C ASN A 82 5.49 -1.85 2.68
N ILE A 83 6.61 -2.52 2.48
CA ILE A 83 7.37 -3.18 3.53
C ILE A 83 8.73 -2.53 3.67
N GLN A 84 9.21 -2.50 4.90
CA GLN A 84 10.53 -2.03 5.27
C GLN A 84 11.24 -3.13 6.06
N TYR A 85 12.43 -3.53 5.63
CA TYR A 85 13.21 -4.60 6.25
C TYR A 85 14.72 -4.33 6.16
N MET A 86 15.49 -4.98 7.02
CA MET A 86 16.96 -4.88 7.00
C MET A 86 17.57 -5.97 6.13
N GLN A 87 18.43 -5.57 5.19
CA GLN A 87 19.20 -6.47 4.35
C GLN A 87 20.64 -5.95 4.26
N HIS A 88 21.62 -6.78 4.64
CA HIS A 88 23.04 -6.40 4.69
C HIS A 88 23.29 -5.08 5.46
N ASN A 89 22.63 -4.89 6.61
CA ASN A 89 22.67 -3.67 7.43
C ASN A 89 22.19 -2.39 6.72
N VAL A 90 21.50 -2.53 5.58
CA VAL A 90 20.86 -1.42 4.86
C VAL A 90 19.36 -1.61 4.94
N LEU A 91 18.67 -0.51 5.25
CA LEU A 91 17.22 -0.47 5.27
C LEU A 91 16.69 -0.51 3.83
N GLN A 92 15.93 -1.55 3.51
CA GLN A 92 15.25 -1.71 2.23
C GLN A 92 13.79 -1.29 2.37
N LEU A 93 13.28 -0.58 1.37
CA LEU A 93 11.86 -0.24 1.23
C LEU A 93 11.36 -0.82 -0.09
N LYS A 94 10.30 -1.64 -0.04
CA LYS A 94 9.68 -2.22 -1.23
C LYS A 94 8.18 -1.97 -1.19
N THR A 95 7.61 -1.65 -2.35
CA THR A 95 6.17 -1.55 -2.53
C THR A 95 5.62 -2.93 -2.89
N LEU A 96 4.69 -3.43 -2.08
CA LEU A 96 4.01 -4.70 -2.34
C LEU A 96 2.83 -4.52 -3.29
N ALA A 97 2.05 -3.46 -3.07
CA ALA A 97 0.85 -3.18 -3.83
C ALA A 97 0.49 -1.68 -3.81
N ILE A 98 -0.09 -1.22 -4.92
CA ILE A 98 -0.88 0.00 -5.00
C ILE A 98 -2.20 -0.42 -5.66
N THR A 99 -3.26 -0.51 -4.86
CA THR A 99 -4.54 -1.09 -5.30
C THR A 99 -5.65 -0.07 -5.14
N GLU A 100 -6.58 -0.06 -6.09
CA GLU A 100 -7.78 0.77 -5.99
C GLU A 100 -8.79 0.14 -5.04
N LEU A 101 -9.32 0.95 -4.12
CA LEU A 101 -10.36 0.58 -3.16
C LEU A 101 -11.71 0.86 -3.82
N MET A 102 -12.51 -0.19 -4.00
CA MET A 102 -13.81 -0.11 -4.70
C MET A 102 -14.98 0.11 -3.73
N GLU A 103 -14.76 -0.12 -2.44
CA GLU A 103 -15.77 -0.04 -1.40
C GLU A 103 -15.53 1.10 -0.41
N ARG A 104 -16.47 1.27 0.53
CA ARG A 104 -16.22 2.13 1.70
C ARG A 104 -15.04 1.55 2.47
N HIS A 105 -14.10 2.40 2.87
CA HIS A 105 -12.89 2.02 3.59
C HIS A 105 -13.18 1.56 5.02
N SER A 106 -14.00 0.53 5.22
CA SER A 106 -14.23 -0.07 6.53
C SER A 106 -12.92 -0.71 7.02
N ALA A 107 -12.77 -0.84 8.34
CA ALA A 107 -11.58 -1.47 8.91
C ALA A 107 -11.41 -2.92 8.42
N ILE A 108 -12.52 -3.65 8.29
CA ILE A 108 -12.58 -5.05 7.83
C ILE A 108 -12.11 -5.15 6.38
N TYR A 109 -12.65 -4.32 5.49
CA TYR A 109 -12.26 -4.32 4.08
C TYR A 109 -10.77 -3.97 3.89
N LEU A 110 -10.28 -2.98 4.63
CA LEU A 110 -8.86 -2.64 4.61
C LEU A 110 -7.99 -3.79 5.12
N LYS A 111 -8.43 -4.51 6.17
CA LYS A 111 -7.72 -5.69 6.68
C LYS A 111 -7.65 -6.78 5.61
N GLU A 112 -8.77 -7.09 4.96
CA GLU A 112 -8.84 -8.08 3.89
C GLU A 112 -7.89 -7.72 2.73
N MET A 113 -7.89 -6.46 2.30
CA MET A 113 -6.98 -5.98 1.26
C MET A 113 -5.50 -6.10 1.66
N VAL A 114 -5.17 -5.82 2.92
CA VAL A 114 -3.81 -6.01 3.45
C VAL A 114 -3.46 -7.49 3.52
N SER A 115 -4.31 -8.34 4.09
CA SER A 115 -4.13 -9.80 4.19
C SER A 115 -3.91 -10.43 2.81
N ASN A 116 -4.76 -10.13 1.84
CA ASN A 116 -4.62 -10.64 0.46
C ASN A 116 -3.26 -10.30 -0.16
N VAL A 117 -2.73 -9.11 0.15
CA VAL A 117 -1.40 -8.70 -0.31
C VAL A 117 -0.32 -9.45 0.46
N LEU A 118 -0.43 -9.62 1.78
CA LEU A 118 0.56 -10.37 2.58
C LEU A 118 0.63 -11.85 2.15
N ASP A 119 -0.52 -12.48 1.91
CA ASP A 119 -0.63 -13.88 1.47
C ASP A 119 0.07 -14.10 0.12
N LYS A 120 -0.07 -13.14 -0.81
CA LYS A 120 0.60 -13.17 -2.12
C LYS A 120 2.13 -13.23 -2.01
N TYR A 121 2.72 -12.68 -0.95
CA TYR A 121 4.16 -12.71 -0.71
C TYR A 121 4.57 -13.78 0.32
N GLY A 122 3.61 -14.56 0.86
CA GLY A 122 3.85 -15.56 1.90
C GLY A 122 4.29 -14.98 3.24
N ILE A 123 3.83 -13.76 3.57
CA ILE A 123 4.22 -13.07 4.80
C ILE A 123 3.31 -13.51 5.93
N ALA A 124 3.86 -14.22 6.91
CA ALA A 124 3.11 -14.58 8.11
C ALA A 124 2.96 -13.38 9.06
N LYS A 125 1.84 -13.31 9.80
CA LYS A 125 1.60 -12.27 10.82
C LYS A 125 2.78 -12.15 11.80
N ARG A 126 3.36 -13.28 12.21
CA ARG A 126 4.53 -13.32 13.10
C ARG A 126 5.79 -12.60 12.60
N GLN A 127 5.90 -12.38 11.29
CA GLN A 127 7.01 -11.63 10.70
C GLN A 127 6.80 -10.11 10.79
N ILE A 128 5.58 -9.66 11.05
CA ILE A 128 5.22 -8.26 11.12
C ILE A 128 5.59 -7.74 12.50
N PHE A 129 6.65 -6.94 12.58
CA PHE A 129 7.11 -6.33 13.82
C PHE A 129 6.34 -5.04 14.14
N SER A 130 5.92 -4.31 13.11
CA SER A 130 5.19 -3.05 13.28
C SER A 130 4.36 -2.70 12.05
N ILE A 131 3.30 -1.93 12.27
CA ILE A 131 2.48 -1.36 11.19
C ILE A 131 2.45 0.15 11.38
N THR A 132 2.99 0.88 10.42
CA THR A 132 2.91 2.34 10.35
C THR A 132 1.75 2.75 9.45
N SER A 133 0.84 3.57 9.97
CA SER A 133 -0.34 4.00 9.22
C SER A 133 -0.77 5.43 9.57
N ASP A 134 -1.63 6.03 8.75
CA ASP A 134 -2.19 7.36 9.07
C ASP A 134 -3.11 7.33 10.32
N ASN A 135 -3.57 8.50 10.77
CA ASN A 135 -4.45 8.59 11.93
C ASN A 135 -5.94 8.45 11.56
N ALA A 136 -6.28 7.99 10.35
CA ALA A 136 -7.67 7.81 9.98
C ALA A 136 -8.29 6.69 10.81
N ALA A 137 -9.49 6.94 11.35
CA ALA A 137 -10.13 6.04 12.31
C ALA A 137 -10.27 4.59 11.80
N ASN A 138 -10.59 4.39 10.53
CA ASN A 138 -10.77 3.06 9.96
C ASN A 138 -9.44 2.32 9.76
N ILE A 139 -8.37 3.05 9.45
CA ILE A 139 -7.03 2.49 9.28
C ILE A 139 -6.45 2.10 10.64
N LEU A 140 -6.65 2.94 11.66
CA LEU A 140 -6.29 2.61 13.04
C LEU A 140 -7.05 1.37 13.53
N LYS A 141 -8.35 1.26 13.28
CA LYS A 141 -9.13 0.06 13.63
C LYS A 141 -8.66 -1.18 12.89
N MET A 142 -8.29 -1.04 11.61
CA MET A 142 -7.74 -2.15 10.83
C MET A 142 -6.45 -2.68 11.44
N THR A 143 -5.54 -1.81 11.88
CA THR A 143 -4.31 -2.26 12.54
C THR A 143 -4.58 -2.96 13.87
N ASP A 144 -5.62 -2.55 14.59
CA ASP A 144 -6.01 -3.21 15.84
C ASP A 144 -6.55 -4.62 15.56
N ILE A 145 -7.35 -4.80 14.50
CA ILE A 145 -7.87 -6.11 14.08
C ILE A 145 -6.74 -7.04 13.60
N ILE A 146 -5.68 -6.51 13.00
CA ILE A 146 -4.55 -7.32 12.52
C ILE A 146 -3.66 -7.80 13.68
N ASP A 147 -3.52 -7.00 14.73
CA ASP A 147 -2.71 -7.31 15.92
C ASP A 147 -3.43 -8.25 16.91
N ASP A 148 -4.74 -8.46 16.75
CA ASP A 148 -5.54 -9.30 17.64
C ASP A 148 -5.39 -10.81 17.30
N PRO A 149 -4.80 -11.62 18.20
CA PRO A 149 -4.59 -13.05 17.98
C PRO A 149 -5.90 -13.87 18.01
N GLU A 150 -6.98 -13.36 18.61
CA GLU A 150 -8.24 -14.11 18.76
C GLU A 150 -9.11 -14.10 17.49
N ASN A 151 -8.83 -13.17 16.56
CA ASN A 151 -9.65 -12.93 15.37
C ASN A 151 -9.38 -13.86 14.16
N ASP A 152 -8.51 -14.87 14.29
CA ASP A 152 -8.30 -15.91 13.25
C ASP A 152 -9.22 -17.15 13.44
N SER A 153 -10.11 -17.15 14.43
CA SER A 153 -10.92 -18.32 14.80
C SER A 153 -12.36 -18.36 14.25
N THR A 154 -12.76 -17.46 13.35
CA THR A 154 -14.15 -17.44 12.86
C THR A 154 -14.25 -17.59 11.35
N GLU A 155 -14.09 -18.81 10.84
CA GLU A 155 -14.92 -19.33 9.74
C GLU A 155 -15.14 -20.86 9.92
N ASN A 156 -16.41 -21.23 10.18
CA ASN A 156 -17.03 -22.56 10.15
C ASN A 156 -16.87 -23.50 11.37
N ASP A 157 -17.84 -23.47 12.29
CA ASP A 157 -18.84 -24.55 12.42
C ASP A 157 -19.84 -24.26 13.55
N ASP A 158 -21.10 -24.06 13.17
CA ASP A 158 -22.24 -24.19 14.06
C ASP A 158 -22.37 -25.66 14.48
N ASN A 159 -21.69 -26.07 15.54
CA ASN A 159 -22.08 -27.20 16.39
C ASN A 159 -21.32 -27.18 17.71
N PHE A 160 -21.94 -26.52 18.70
CA PHE A 160 -21.55 -26.58 20.09
C PHE A 160 -21.75 -28.00 20.64
N ILE A 161 -20.67 -28.78 20.68
CA ILE A 161 -20.54 -29.92 21.59
C ILE A 161 -19.37 -29.61 22.51
N MET A 162 -19.66 -29.27 23.77
CA MET A 162 -18.63 -29.14 24.81
C MET A 162 -17.98 -30.49 25.07
N ALA A 163 -16.80 -30.71 24.53
CA ALA A 163 -15.89 -31.73 25.02
C ALA A 163 -15.21 -31.22 26.30
N PRO A 164 -14.97 -32.08 27.32
CA PRO A 164 -14.28 -31.67 28.53
C PRO A 164 -12.81 -31.38 28.18
N THR A 165 -12.38 -30.14 28.42
CA THR A 165 -10.99 -29.71 28.22
C THR A 165 -10.09 -30.39 29.24
N ASN A 166 -9.12 -31.18 28.77
CA ASN A 166 -8.12 -31.82 29.61
C ASN A 166 -7.15 -30.77 30.16
N GLU A 167 -7.00 -30.68 31.48
CA GLU A 167 -6.09 -29.74 32.18
C GLU A 167 -4.62 -29.82 31.69
N ILE A 168 -4.23 -30.94 31.08
CA ILE A 168 -2.89 -31.18 30.53
C ILE A 168 -2.67 -30.37 29.23
N GLU A 169 -3.68 -30.25 28.37
CA GLU A 169 -3.59 -29.49 27.11
C GLU A 169 -3.49 -27.97 27.38
N GLU A 170 -4.18 -27.49 28.42
CA GLU A 170 -4.13 -26.09 28.85
C GLU A 170 -2.74 -25.74 29.40
N PHE A 171 -2.10 -26.63 30.16
CA PHE A 171 -0.76 -26.42 30.67
C PHE A 171 0.29 -26.45 29.56
N GLU A 172 0.21 -27.39 28.62
CA GLU A 172 1.12 -27.43 27.46
C GLU A 172 0.98 -26.19 26.58
N SER A 173 -0.25 -25.72 26.34
CA SER A 173 -0.52 -24.47 25.62
C SER A 173 0.10 -23.25 26.31
N ASN A 174 -0.10 -23.13 27.63
CA ASN A 174 0.47 -22.05 28.44
C ASN A 174 2.00 -22.04 28.45
N VAL A 175 2.64 -23.23 28.47
CA VAL A 175 4.10 -23.35 28.43
C VAL A 175 4.64 -22.98 27.04
N VAL A 176 3.97 -23.40 25.96
CA VAL A 176 4.33 -23.03 24.58
C VAL A 176 4.21 -21.50 24.39
N GLN A 177 3.12 -20.90 24.88
CA GLN A 177 2.90 -19.45 24.82
C GLN A 177 3.92 -18.64 25.64
N ALA A 178 4.44 -19.21 26.73
CA ALA A 178 5.51 -18.59 27.53
C ALA A 178 6.90 -18.71 26.89
N ILE A 179 7.15 -19.73 26.06
CA ILE A 179 8.42 -19.96 25.36
C ILE A 179 8.48 -19.18 24.04
N GLU A 180 7.35 -19.03 23.35
CA GLU A 180 7.21 -18.25 22.12
C GLU A 180 6.34 -17.01 22.39
N PRO A 181 6.91 -15.90 22.91
CA PRO A 181 6.13 -14.70 23.13
C PRO A 181 5.53 -14.25 21.79
N GLU A 182 4.20 -14.08 21.77
CA GLU A 182 3.53 -13.60 20.57
C GLU A 182 4.19 -12.30 20.10
N PRO A 183 4.51 -12.18 18.81
CA PRO A 183 5.11 -10.97 18.28
C PRO A 183 4.11 -9.84 18.42
N LEU A 184 4.30 -9.01 19.44
CA LEU A 184 3.54 -7.79 19.68
C LEU A 184 3.73 -6.87 18.46
N THR A 185 2.74 -6.82 17.55
CA THR A 185 2.84 -6.00 16.36
C THR A 185 2.68 -4.55 16.77
N LYS A 186 3.77 -3.79 16.77
CA LYS A 186 3.70 -2.40 17.24
C LYS A 186 2.96 -1.52 16.22
N LYS A 187 1.81 -1.01 16.61
CA LYS A 187 1.10 0.05 15.89
C LYS A 187 1.85 1.38 16.00
N VAL A 188 2.22 1.96 14.87
CA VAL A 188 2.94 3.24 14.79
C VAL A 188 2.12 4.24 13.99
N ARG A 189 1.86 5.41 14.58
CA ARG A 189 1.18 6.50 13.87
C ARG A 189 2.14 7.23 12.93
N CYS A 190 1.69 7.55 11.74
CA CYS A 190 2.46 8.31 10.76
C CYS A 190 2.82 9.70 11.33
N SER A 191 4.12 9.96 11.50
CA SER A 191 4.61 11.22 12.04
C SER A 191 4.28 12.41 11.13
N ALA A 192 4.32 12.23 9.80
CA ALA A 192 4.00 13.28 8.85
C ALA A 192 2.52 13.70 8.94
N HIS A 193 1.62 12.72 9.01
CA HIS A 193 0.19 13.00 9.18
C HIS A 193 -0.10 13.62 10.56
N THR A 194 0.56 13.13 11.61
CA THR A 194 0.45 13.69 12.97
C THR A 194 0.91 15.15 12.99
N LEU A 195 2.04 15.49 12.37
CA LEU A 195 2.52 16.86 12.24
C LEU A 195 1.51 17.73 11.45
N ASN A 196 0.93 17.19 10.38
CA ASN A 196 -0.08 17.91 9.63
C ASN A 196 -1.31 18.23 10.48
N LEU A 197 -1.79 17.27 11.29
CA LEU A 197 -2.87 17.51 12.25
C LEU A 197 -2.50 18.57 13.29
N CYS A 198 -1.28 18.53 13.84
CA CYS A 198 -0.81 19.55 14.78
C CYS A 198 -0.80 20.95 14.14
N ILE A 199 -0.37 21.07 12.89
CA ILE A 199 -0.40 22.34 12.16
C ILE A 199 -1.84 22.78 11.91
N GLU A 200 -2.71 21.89 11.44
CA GLU A 200 -4.13 22.20 11.22
C GLU A 200 -4.81 22.67 12.49
N ASP A 201 -4.52 22.05 13.64
CA ASP A 201 -5.00 22.46 14.94
C ASP A 201 -4.44 23.83 15.37
N GLY A 202 -3.14 24.06 15.19
CA GLY A 202 -2.51 25.36 15.46
C GLY A 202 -3.07 26.50 14.61
N LEU A 203 -3.52 26.22 13.38
CA LEU A 203 -4.16 27.20 12.50
C LEU A 203 -5.60 27.56 12.91
N LYS A 204 -6.19 26.87 13.90
CA LYS A 204 -7.53 27.19 14.44
C LYS A 204 -7.56 28.42 15.35
N ILE A 205 -6.43 29.10 15.56
CA ILE A 205 -6.39 30.39 16.26
C ILE A 205 -7.27 31.41 15.52
N ARG A 206 -8.15 32.12 16.25
CA ARG A 206 -9.20 32.98 15.67
C ARG A 206 -8.68 34.03 14.67
N SER A 207 -7.53 34.65 14.96
CA SER A 207 -6.89 35.61 14.05
C SER A 207 -6.46 34.96 12.73
N LEU A 208 -5.85 33.78 12.79
CA LEU A 208 -5.41 33.02 11.61
C LEU A 208 -6.60 32.50 10.81
N LEU A 209 -7.65 32.01 11.47
CA LEU A 209 -8.87 31.54 10.80
C LEU A 209 -9.52 32.63 9.95
N ASN A 210 -9.54 33.88 10.42
CA ASN A 210 -10.06 35.01 9.66
C ASN A 210 -9.24 35.27 8.39
N VAL A 211 -7.91 35.27 8.50
CA VAL A 211 -6.99 35.46 7.36
C VAL A 211 -7.14 34.31 6.36
N ILE A 212 -7.10 33.06 6.83
CA ILE A 212 -7.29 31.86 6.00
C ILE A 212 -8.66 31.88 5.32
N GLY A 213 -9.70 32.31 6.03
CA GLY A 213 -11.05 32.46 5.48
C GLY A 213 -11.08 33.44 4.30
N ARG A 214 -10.46 34.62 4.44
CA ARG A 214 -10.34 35.59 3.35
C ARG A 214 -9.56 35.04 2.16
N ILE A 215 -8.43 34.37 2.41
CA ILE A 215 -7.63 33.72 1.37
C ILE A 215 -8.45 32.67 0.62
N ARG A 216 -9.17 31.80 1.35
CA ARG A 216 -10.05 30.77 0.76
C ARG A 216 -11.13 31.41 -0.12
N THR A 217 -11.70 32.55 0.27
CA THR A 217 -12.68 33.28 -0.55
C THR A 217 -12.07 33.78 -1.86
N VAL A 218 -10.86 34.35 -1.81
CA VAL A 218 -10.13 34.78 -3.01
C VAL A 218 -9.82 33.58 -3.92
N VAL A 219 -9.27 32.50 -3.37
CA VAL A 219 -8.97 31.27 -4.12
C VAL A 219 -10.23 30.70 -4.77
N LYS A 220 -11.36 30.65 -4.05
CA LYS A 220 -12.66 30.20 -4.62
C LYS A 220 -13.08 31.07 -5.80
N LYS A 221 -12.93 32.39 -5.72
CA LYS A 221 -13.26 33.32 -6.81
C LYS A 221 -12.36 33.09 -8.02
N ILE A 222 -11.06 32.91 -7.81
CA ILE A 222 -10.08 32.64 -8.87
C ILE A 222 -10.34 31.30 -9.57
N ARG A 223 -10.78 30.27 -8.83
CA ARG A 223 -11.12 28.94 -9.39
C ARG A 223 -12.38 28.92 -10.27
N THR A 224 -13.10 30.03 -10.40
CA THR A 224 -14.26 30.10 -11.30
C THR A 224 -13.82 30.12 -12.77
N GLN A 225 -14.67 29.61 -13.66
CA GLN A 225 -14.37 29.45 -15.08
C GLN A 225 -13.89 30.75 -15.75
N LYS A 226 -14.50 31.88 -15.36
CA LYS A 226 -14.16 33.22 -15.87
C LYS A 226 -12.69 33.56 -15.63
N TYR A 227 -12.24 33.47 -14.37
CA TYR A 227 -10.86 33.82 -14.02
C TYR A 227 -9.87 32.73 -14.42
N THR A 228 -10.27 31.46 -14.38
CA THR A 228 -9.42 30.35 -14.85
C THR A 228 -9.11 30.48 -16.34
N CYS A 229 -10.08 30.88 -17.17
CA CYS A 229 -9.86 31.14 -18.60
C CYS A 229 -8.89 32.31 -18.83
N ILE A 230 -9.09 33.42 -18.10
CA ILE A 230 -8.21 34.59 -18.17
C ILE A 230 -6.77 34.23 -17.78
N LEU A 231 -6.58 33.48 -16.68
CA LEU A 231 -5.25 33.09 -16.20
C LEU A 231 -4.54 32.12 -17.13
N LYS A 232 -5.27 31.20 -17.78
CA LYS A 232 -4.69 30.29 -18.78
C LYS A 232 -4.21 30.99 -20.04
N ASN A 233 -4.75 32.17 -20.36
CA ASN A 233 -4.33 32.98 -21.51
C ASN A 233 -3.14 33.91 -21.18
N LEU A 234 -2.76 34.02 -19.91
CA LEU A 234 -1.63 34.85 -19.43
C LEU A 234 -0.36 34.03 -19.18
N ALA A 235 -0.45 32.70 -19.19
CA ALA A 235 0.66 31.76 -19.01
C ALA A 235 1.00 31.10 -20.35
#